data_AF-A0A961W600-F1
#
_entry.id   AF-A0A961W600-F1
#
_cell.length_a   1.000
_cell.length_b   1.000
_cell.length_c   1.000
_cell.angle_alpha   90.00
_cell.angle_beta   90.00
_cell.angle_gamma   90.00
#
_symmetry.space_group_name_H-M   'P 1'
#
loop_
_entity.id
_entity.type
_entity.pdbx_description
1 polymer ?
#
loop_
_entity_poly.entity_id
_entity_poly.type
_entity_poly.pdbx_seq_one_letter_code
_entity_poly.pdbx_strand_id
1 'polypeptide(L)'
;KDEKIVSDNGVTIVGYTDFPSRMANQSSTLYATNIRHMMTDLTPEKDGIVNHDMGDDVIRGATVTYEGAITFPPPPPKVQAIAAQKPKEKPKELTPEEKRAAEAAAFKAQTKQQVLMLGIGGALTLLVGTIAPASFMQHFIVFVLAVFVGFQVIWNVSHSLHTPLMAVTNAISSIIILGALMQIGSGSWLVILLAGLSVFMAGINIFGGFLVTRRMLAMFQKS
;
A
#
# COMPACT_ATOMS: atom_id res chain seq x y z
N LYS A 1 10.06 -31.60 -29.84
CA LYS A 1 10.29 -31.67 -28.37
C LYS A 1 10.20 -30.29 -27.67
N ASP A 2 9.81 -29.24 -28.39
CA ASP A 2 9.41 -27.93 -27.86
C ASP A 2 8.17 -27.44 -28.62
N GLU A 3 7.15 -28.28 -28.65
CA GLU A 3 6.04 -28.11 -29.58
C GLU A 3 4.70 -28.24 -28.87
N LYS A 4 3.75 -27.47 -29.38
CA LYS A 4 2.33 -27.63 -29.09
C LYS A 4 1.80 -28.61 -30.12
N ILE A 5 1.47 -29.83 -29.70
CA ILE A 5 0.92 -30.88 -30.56
C ILE A 5 -0.58 -30.95 -30.32
N VAL A 6 -1.38 -30.99 -31.38
CA VAL A 6 -2.81 -31.29 -31.28
C VAL A 6 -2.99 -32.74 -31.70
N SER A 7 -3.51 -33.59 -30.82
CA SER A 7 -3.79 -34.99 -31.13
C SER A 7 -5.08 -35.12 -31.95
N ASP A 8 -5.25 -36.28 -32.59
CA ASP A 8 -6.36 -36.55 -33.53
C ASP A 8 -7.76 -36.42 -32.91
N ASN A 9 -7.86 -36.55 -31.58
CA ASN A 9 -9.08 -36.33 -30.79
C ASN A 9 -9.29 -34.86 -30.35
N GLY A 10 -8.51 -33.92 -30.85
CA GLY A 10 -8.62 -32.48 -30.57
C GLY A 10 -7.95 -32.02 -29.26
N VAL A 11 -7.23 -32.89 -28.54
CA VAL A 11 -6.52 -32.50 -27.30
C VAL A 11 -5.20 -31.80 -27.66
N THR A 12 -4.94 -30.66 -27.02
CA THR A 12 -3.67 -29.93 -27.18
C THR A 12 -2.69 -30.32 -26.07
N ILE A 13 -1.54 -30.86 -26.44
CA ILE A 13 -0.42 -31.17 -25.56
C ILE A 13 0.64 -30.09 -25.71
N VAL A 14 0.97 -29.41 -24.61
CA VAL A 14 1.99 -28.35 -24.57
C VAL A 14 3.23 -28.89 -23.86
N GLY A 15 4.33 -29.05 -24.60
CA GLY A 15 5.60 -29.59 -24.10
C GLY A 15 6.78 -28.66 -24.28
N TYR A 16 6.62 -27.36 -23.98
CA TYR A 16 7.75 -26.42 -24.01
C TYR A 16 8.71 -26.69 -22.84
N THR A 17 10.00 -26.78 -23.13
CA THR A 17 11.09 -27.01 -22.19
C THR A 17 11.69 -25.72 -21.66
N ASP A 18 11.45 -24.59 -22.34
CA ASP A 18 11.96 -23.26 -22.01
C ASP A 18 10.84 -22.28 -21.61
N PHE A 19 9.84 -22.77 -20.88
CA PHE A 19 8.67 -21.98 -20.48
C PHE A 19 9.00 -20.60 -19.87
N PRO A 20 10.03 -20.44 -19.01
CA PRO A 20 10.43 -19.12 -18.49
C PRO A 20 10.85 -18.12 -19.58
N SER A 21 11.41 -18.56 -20.71
CA SER A 21 11.82 -17.70 -21.83
C SER A 21 10.65 -16.97 -22.48
N ARG A 22 9.45 -17.56 -22.40
CA ARG A 22 8.22 -16.97 -22.95
C ARG A 22 7.69 -15.78 -22.14
N MET A 23 8.23 -15.55 -20.95
CA MET A 23 8.01 -14.34 -20.14
C MET A 23 9.35 -13.69 -19.79
N ALA A 24 10.19 -13.45 -20.79
CA ALA A 24 11.57 -13.00 -20.63
C ALA A 24 11.75 -11.82 -19.66
N ASN A 25 10.89 -10.79 -19.73
CA ASN A 25 10.99 -9.62 -18.83
C ASN A 25 10.78 -10.00 -17.34
N GLN A 26 9.80 -10.85 -17.04
CA GLN A 26 9.52 -11.31 -15.67
C GLN A 26 10.63 -12.23 -15.17
N SER A 27 11.00 -13.23 -15.99
CA SER A 27 12.07 -14.16 -15.67
C SER A 27 13.39 -13.45 -15.42
N SER A 28 13.74 -12.45 -16.24
CA SER A 28 14.96 -11.65 -16.06
C SER A 28 14.93 -10.82 -14.79
N THR A 29 13.80 -10.18 -14.48
CA THR A 29 13.64 -9.34 -13.28
C THR A 29 13.77 -10.18 -12.00
N LEU A 30 13.11 -11.34 -11.96
CA LEU A 30 13.17 -12.25 -10.82
C LEU A 30 14.56 -12.87 -10.67
N TYR A 31 15.17 -13.29 -11.77
CA TYR A 31 16.53 -13.85 -11.75
C TYR A 31 17.55 -12.81 -11.29
N ALA A 32 17.50 -11.58 -11.82
CA ALA A 32 18.36 -10.48 -11.39
C ALA A 32 18.18 -10.15 -9.89
N THR A 33 16.96 -10.23 -9.39
CA THR A 33 16.66 -10.04 -7.95
C THR A 33 17.33 -11.13 -7.10
N ASN A 34 17.25 -12.40 -7.52
CA ASN A 34 17.93 -13.50 -6.82
C ASN A 34 19.46 -13.33 -6.83
N ILE A 35 20.04 -12.90 -7.95
CA ILE A 35 21.49 -12.64 -8.05
C ILE A 35 21.89 -11.46 -7.15
N ARG A 36 21.08 -10.40 -7.10
CA ARG A 36 21.30 -9.27 -6.18
C ARG A 36 21.29 -9.72 -4.71
N HIS A 37 20.36 -10.60 -4.34
CA HIS A 37 20.32 -11.15 -2.98
C HIS A 37 21.57 -11.98 -2.68
N MET A 38 21.96 -12.90 -3.57
CA MET A 38 23.20 -13.67 -3.42
C MET A 38 24.44 -12.77 -3.29
N MET A 39 24.53 -11.70 -4.08
CA MET A 39 25.63 -10.73 -3.97
C MET A 39 25.62 -9.98 -2.64
N THR A 40 24.45 -9.74 -2.05
CA THR A 40 24.34 -9.12 -0.72
C THR A 40 24.85 -10.06 0.35
N ASP A 41 24.52 -11.35 0.25
CA ASP A 41 24.99 -12.37 1.20
C ASP A 41 26.50 -12.58 1.11
N LEU A 42 27.06 -12.48 -0.10
CA LEU A 42 28.51 -12.50 -0.36
C LEU A 42 29.24 -11.21 0.03
N THR A 43 28.53 -10.10 0.28
CA THR A 43 29.13 -8.80 0.65
C THR A 43 28.50 -8.23 1.93
N PRO A 44 28.64 -8.91 3.08
CA PRO A 44 27.93 -8.56 4.31
C PRO A 44 28.24 -7.14 4.81
N GLU A 45 29.45 -6.64 4.55
CA GLU A 45 29.90 -5.29 4.95
C GLU A 45 29.48 -4.18 3.96
N LYS A 46 28.82 -4.53 2.84
CA LYS A 46 28.37 -3.60 1.77
C LYS A 46 29.50 -2.75 1.16
N ASP A 47 30.72 -3.24 1.26
CA ASP A 47 31.96 -2.63 0.74
C ASP A 47 32.26 -3.04 -0.71
N GLY A 48 31.51 -4.00 -1.25
CA GLY A 48 31.71 -4.53 -2.60
C GLY A 48 32.85 -5.55 -2.69
N ILE A 49 33.42 -5.98 -1.57
CA ILE A 49 34.44 -7.03 -1.52
C ILE A 49 33.74 -8.36 -1.22
N VAL A 50 33.93 -9.34 -2.11
CA VAL A 50 33.32 -10.66 -1.96
C VAL A 50 34.00 -11.40 -0.82
N ASN A 51 33.24 -11.67 0.24
CA ASN A 51 33.62 -12.56 1.33
C ASN A 51 32.96 -13.92 1.11
N HIS A 52 33.75 -14.90 0.66
CA HIS A 52 33.27 -16.26 0.38
C HIS A 52 33.35 -17.12 1.64
N ASP A 53 32.40 -16.95 2.56
CA ASP A 53 32.36 -17.71 3.81
C ASP A 53 31.86 -19.15 3.59
N MET A 54 32.78 -20.11 3.59
CA MET A 54 32.48 -21.56 3.48
C MET A 54 31.89 -22.17 4.76
N GLY A 55 31.75 -21.37 5.83
CA GLY A 55 31.05 -21.73 7.06
C GLY A 55 29.54 -21.47 7.01
N ASP A 56 29.06 -20.64 6.08
CA ASP A 56 27.64 -20.38 5.84
C ASP A 56 27.02 -21.54 5.02
N ASP A 57 25.94 -22.13 5.53
CA ASP A 57 25.29 -23.30 4.92
C ASP A 57 24.72 -22.99 3.51
N VAL A 58 24.28 -21.74 3.25
CA VAL A 58 23.73 -21.30 1.95
C VAL A 58 24.85 -21.09 0.94
N ILE A 59 25.91 -20.37 1.33
CA ILE A 59 27.08 -20.12 0.47
C ILE A 59 27.79 -21.44 0.16
N ARG A 60 28.02 -22.29 1.17
CA ARG A 60 28.63 -23.61 0.99
C ARG A 60 27.80 -24.53 0.11
N GLY A 61 26.47 -24.46 0.21
CA GLY A 61 25.53 -25.25 -0.58
C GLY A 61 25.45 -24.81 -2.05
N ALA A 62 25.55 -23.51 -2.32
CA ALA A 62 25.53 -22.96 -3.66
C ALA A 62 26.89 -23.05 -4.40
N THR A 63 27.99 -23.18 -3.65
CA THR A 63 29.36 -23.21 -4.20
C THR A 63 29.72 -24.60 -4.72
N VAL A 64 29.93 -24.73 -6.04
CA VAL A 64 30.37 -25.98 -6.70
C VAL A 64 31.89 -26.08 -6.78
N THR A 65 32.57 -24.95 -6.97
CA THR A 65 34.03 -24.85 -7.04
C THR A 65 34.53 -23.68 -6.20
N TYR A 66 35.66 -23.86 -5.52
CA TYR A 66 36.33 -22.83 -4.74
C TYR A 66 37.83 -22.92 -4.97
N GLU A 67 38.46 -21.82 -5.38
CA GLU A 67 39.92 -21.73 -5.65
C GLU A 67 40.48 -22.85 -6.55
N GLY A 68 39.68 -23.29 -7.53
CA GLY A 68 40.07 -24.36 -8.47
C GLY A 68 39.84 -25.79 -7.97
N ALA A 69 39.42 -25.97 -6.71
CA ALA A 69 39.00 -27.26 -6.18
C ALA A 69 37.48 -27.46 -6.34
N ILE A 70 37.06 -28.70 -6.63
CA ILE A 70 35.64 -29.08 -6.67
C ILE A 70 35.18 -29.31 -5.23
N THR A 71 34.20 -28.52 -4.78
CA THR A 71 33.63 -28.58 -3.43
C THR A 71 32.26 -29.28 -3.40
N PHE A 72 31.79 -29.75 -4.55
CA PHE A 72 30.60 -30.58 -4.68
C PHE A 72 30.92 -32.07 -4.42
N PRO A 73 30.06 -32.82 -3.69
CA PRO A 73 28.79 -32.43 -3.06
C PRO A 73 28.97 -31.68 -1.72
N PRO A 74 28.06 -30.75 -1.36
CA PRO A 74 28.11 -30.08 -0.07
C PRO A 74 27.81 -31.06 1.08
N PRO A 75 28.45 -30.88 2.26
CA PRO A 75 28.09 -31.63 3.45
C PRO A 75 26.63 -31.34 3.83
N PRO A 76 25.94 -32.27 4.52
CA PRO A 76 24.60 -32.01 5.03
C PRO A 76 24.62 -30.75 5.92
N PRO A 77 23.67 -29.81 5.75
CA PRO A 77 23.62 -28.56 6.50
C PRO A 77 23.67 -28.81 8.01
N LYS A 78 24.44 -28.01 8.75
CA LYS A 78 24.58 -28.18 10.20
C LYS A 78 23.29 -27.82 10.93
N VAL A 79 22.50 -26.92 10.37
CA VAL A 79 21.16 -26.61 10.88
C VAL A 79 20.18 -27.61 10.28
N GLN A 80 19.81 -28.62 11.05
CA GLN A 80 18.58 -29.37 10.81
C GLN A 80 17.49 -28.31 10.63
N ALA A 81 16.88 -28.27 9.43
CA ALA A 81 15.81 -27.36 9.09
C ALA A 81 14.92 -27.20 10.32
N ILE A 82 14.80 -25.96 10.83
CA ILE A 82 13.97 -25.63 11.98
C ILE A 82 12.68 -26.40 11.75
N ALA A 83 12.51 -27.46 12.55
CA ALA A 83 11.44 -28.41 12.39
C ALA A 83 10.17 -27.59 12.25
N ALA A 84 9.38 -27.93 11.22
CA ALA A 84 8.08 -27.37 10.89
C ALA A 84 7.58 -26.49 12.04
N GLN A 85 7.51 -25.16 11.83
CA GLN A 85 6.89 -24.24 12.77
C GLN A 85 5.74 -24.98 13.42
N LYS A 86 5.81 -25.20 14.75
CA LYS A 86 4.74 -25.85 15.52
C LYS A 86 3.44 -25.31 14.93
N PRO A 87 2.51 -26.16 14.47
CA PRO A 87 1.25 -25.69 13.91
C PRO A 87 0.74 -24.63 14.88
N LYS A 88 0.62 -23.38 14.43
CA LYS A 88 -0.04 -22.34 15.22
C LYS A 88 -1.30 -23.00 15.72
N GLU A 89 -1.45 -23.09 17.05
CA GLU A 89 -2.59 -23.74 17.67
C GLU A 89 -3.82 -23.28 16.92
N LYS A 90 -4.54 -24.22 16.29
CA LYS A 90 -5.80 -23.91 15.65
C LYS A 90 -6.61 -23.16 16.71
N PRO A 91 -7.08 -21.92 16.42
CA PRO A 91 -7.80 -21.15 17.41
C PRO A 91 -8.88 -22.05 17.99
N LYS A 92 -8.84 -22.26 19.31
CA LYS A 92 -9.83 -23.08 20.02
C LYS A 92 -11.20 -22.68 19.49
N GLU A 93 -11.93 -23.62 18.90
CA GLU A 93 -13.32 -23.40 18.56
C GLU A 93 -14.05 -23.21 19.89
N LEU A 94 -14.24 -21.94 20.25
CA LEU A 94 -15.00 -21.53 21.43
C LEU A 94 -16.34 -22.27 21.40
N THR A 95 -16.69 -22.88 22.52
CA THR A 95 -17.98 -23.54 22.70
C THR A 95 -19.11 -22.54 22.40
N PRO A 96 -20.32 -23.00 21.99
CA PRO A 96 -21.43 -22.10 21.67
C PRO A 96 -21.79 -21.11 22.81
N GLU A 97 -21.54 -21.50 24.06
CA GLU A 97 -21.74 -20.65 25.24
C GLU A 97 -20.66 -19.57 25.37
N GLU A 98 -19.39 -19.90 25.12
CA GLU A 98 -18.28 -18.92 25.11
C GLU A 98 -18.41 -17.93 23.94
N LYS A 99 -18.90 -18.36 22.77
CA LYS A 99 -19.21 -17.47 21.65
C LYS A 99 -20.33 -16.50 21.99
N ARG A 100 -21.42 -16.97 22.61
CA ARG A 100 -22.53 -16.11 23.05
C ARG A 100 -22.11 -15.13 24.15
N ALA A 101 -21.27 -15.56 25.09
CA ALA A 101 -20.70 -14.69 26.11
C ALA A 101 -19.77 -13.62 25.50
N ALA A 102 -18.94 -13.99 24.52
CA ALA A 102 -18.08 -13.07 23.79
C ALA A 102 -18.89 -12.06 22.95
N GLU A 103 -19.95 -12.50 22.26
CA GLU A 103 -20.86 -11.63 21.51
C GLU A 103 -21.61 -10.66 22.44
N ALA A 104 -22.11 -11.13 23.58
CA ALA A 104 -22.78 -10.27 24.56
C ALA A 104 -21.82 -9.24 25.19
N ALA A 105 -20.56 -9.64 25.47
CA ALA A 105 -19.53 -8.75 25.94
C ALA A 105 -19.12 -7.73 24.87
N ALA A 106 -18.97 -8.16 23.61
CA ALA A 106 -18.67 -7.29 22.47
C ALA A 106 -19.81 -6.29 22.22
N PHE A 107 -21.07 -6.73 22.27
CA PHE A 107 -22.23 -5.85 22.15
C PHE A 107 -22.25 -4.81 23.26
N LYS A 108 -22.06 -5.22 24.53
CA LYS A 108 -22.02 -4.30 25.67
C LYS A 108 -20.87 -3.29 25.56
N ALA A 109 -19.70 -3.75 25.10
CA ALA A 109 -18.55 -2.88 24.85
C ALA A 109 -18.83 -1.87 23.72
N GLN A 110 -19.40 -2.34 22.61
CA GLN A 110 -19.78 -1.50 21.47
C GLN A 110 -20.85 -0.48 21.86
N THR A 111 -21.90 -0.87 22.59
CA THR A 111 -22.93 0.06 23.09
C THR A 111 -22.32 1.10 24.02
N LYS A 112 -21.44 0.70 24.95
CA LYS A 112 -20.75 1.64 25.84
C LYS A 112 -19.91 2.64 25.04
N GLN A 113 -19.16 2.17 24.04
CA GLN A 113 -18.36 3.03 23.18
C GLN A 113 -19.21 3.99 22.35
N GLN A 114 -20.34 3.52 21.80
CA GLN A 114 -21.26 4.34 21.01
C GLN A 114 -21.95 5.41 21.86
N VAL A 115 -22.44 5.06 23.06
CA VAL A 115 -23.03 6.01 24.01
C VAL A 115 -21.99 7.02 24.48
N LEU A 116 -20.76 6.58 24.74
CA LEU A 116 -19.66 7.47 25.10
C LEU A 116 -19.33 8.45 23.97
N MET A 117 -19.20 7.97 22.73
CA MET A 117 -18.95 8.81 21.55
C MET A 117 -20.08 9.82 21.31
N LEU A 118 -21.34 9.40 21.45
CA LEU A 118 -22.51 10.29 21.35
C LEU A 118 -22.54 11.32 22.48
N GLY A 119 -22.23 10.91 23.71
CA GLY A 119 -22.16 11.80 24.87
C GLY A 119 -21.07 12.85 24.72
N ILE A 120 -19.87 12.44 24.30
CA ILE A 120 -18.74 13.36 24.05
C ILE A 120 -19.08 14.29 22.88
N GLY A 121 -19.59 13.76 21.76
CA GLY A 121 -19.96 14.57 20.60
C GLY A 121 -21.05 15.59 20.91
N GLY A 122 -22.07 15.19 21.68
CA GLY A 122 -23.14 16.07 22.13
C GLY A 122 -22.64 17.17 23.08
N ALA A 123 -21.80 16.81 24.06
CA ALA A 123 -21.20 17.77 24.99
C ALA A 123 -20.30 18.78 24.27
N LEU A 124 -19.44 18.32 23.34
CA LEU A 124 -18.59 19.20 22.53
C LEU A 124 -19.42 20.16 21.68
N THR A 125 -20.49 19.68 21.05
CA THR A 125 -21.37 20.51 20.21
C THR A 125 -22.11 21.56 21.04
N LEU A 126 -22.58 21.20 22.24
CA LEU A 126 -23.18 22.15 23.17
C LEU A 126 -22.18 23.22 23.63
N LEU A 127 -20.97 22.80 23.99
CA LEU A 127 -19.93 23.72 24.47
C LEU A 127 -19.53 24.72 23.39
N VAL A 128 -19.33 24.24 22.15
CA VAL A 128 -19.10 25.10 20.98
C VAL A 128 -20.29 26.04 20.73
N GLY A 129 -21.53 25.55 20.82
CA GLY A 129 -22.73 26.36 20.64
C GLY A 129 -22.91 27.48 21.67
N THR A 130 -22.35 27.34 22.87
CA THR A 130 -22.41 28.42 23.89
C THR A 130 -21.43 29.56 23.63
N ILE A 131 -20.36 29.32 22.86
CA ILE A 131 -19.27 30.28 22.64
C ILE A 131 -19.29 30.84 21.20
N ALA A 132 -19.81 30.08 20.24
CA ALA A 132 -19.67 30.38 18.82
C ALA A 132 -20.83 31.24 18.25
N PRO A 133 -20.55 32.14 17.29
CA PRO A 133 -21.58 32.87 16.53
C PRO A 133 -22.49 31.96 15.70
N ALA A 134 -23.72 32.42 15.40
CA ALA A 134 -24.68 31.66 14.59
C ALA A 134 -24.14 31.27 13.19
N SER A 135 -23.34 32.14 12.56
CA SER A 135 -22.68 31.85 11.27
C SER A 135 -21.68 30.69 11.37
N PHE A 136 -20.96 30.59 12.49
CA PHE A 136 -20.06 29.48 12.74
C PHE A 136 -20.83 28.16 12.85
N MET A 137 -21.98 28.15 13.54
CA MET A 137 -22.81 26.95 13.66
C MET A 137 -23.30 26.45 12.29
N GLN A 138 -23.66 27.36 11.37
CA GLN A 138 -24.05 26.99 10.00
C GLN A 138 -22.88 26.35 9.24
N HIS A 139 -21.67 26.93 9.29
CA HIS A 139 -20.48 26.35 8.65
C HIS A 139 -20.05 25.03 9.30
N PHE A 140 -20.21 24.91 10.62
CA PHE A 140 -19.87 23.71 11.37
C PHE A 140 -20.78 22.53 11.00
N ILE A 141 -22.09 22.74 10.88
CA ILE A 141 -23.02 21.70 10.42
C ILE A 141 -22.66 21.24 9.00
N VAL A 142 -22.39 22.17 8.09
CA VAL A 142 -21.97 21.83 6.71
C VAL A 142 -20.65 21.05 6.73
N PHE A 143 -19.69 21.43 7.57
CA PHE A 143 -18.42 20.71 7.74
C PHE A 143 -18.63 19.26 8.21
N VAL A 144 -19.42 19.05 9.27
CA VAL A 144 -19.69 17.70 9.80
C VAL A 144 -20.41 16.82 8.77
N LEU A 145 -21.42 17.37 8.08
CA LEU A 145 -22.12 16.65 7.01
C LEU A 145 -21.20 16.33 5.83
N ALA A 146 -20.30 17.26 5.46
CA ALA A 146 -19.31 17.03 4.39
C ALA A 146 -18.31 15.92 4.75
N VAL A 147 -17.88 15.83 6.02
CA VAL A 147 -17.03 14.72 6.51
C VAL A 147 -17.76 13.39 6.38
N PHE A 148 -19.03 13.33 6.78
CA PHE A 148 -19.84 12.11 6.65
C PHE A 148 -20.01 11.66 5.19
N VAL A 149 -20.33 12.61 4.30
CA VAL A 149 -20.42 12.35 2.85
C VAL A 149 -19.08 11.89 2.29
N GLY A 150 -17.98 12.55 2.66
CA GLY A 150 -16.63 12.19 2.22
C GLY A 150 -16.24 10.77 2.62
N PHE A 151 -16.53 10.38 3.87
CA PHE A 151 -16.31 9.01 4.34
C PHE A 151 -17.10 8.00 3.51
N GLN A 152 -18.40 8.23 3.30
CA GLN A 152 -19.27 7.31 2.58
C GLN A 152 -18.90 7.14 1.10
N VAL A 153 -18.42 8.21 0.46
CA VAL A 153 -17.99 8.20 -0.94
C VAL A 153 -16.68 7.45 -1.11
N ILE A 154 -15.70 7.67 -0.22
CA ILE A 154 -14.38 7.02 -0.32
C ILE A 154 -14.46 5.53 0.04
N TRP A 155 -15.30 5.15 1.00
CA TRP A 155 -15.42 3.75 1.45
C TRP A 155 -15.85 2.79 0.34
N ASN A 156 -16.59 3.27 -0.67
CA ASN A 156 -17.13 2.46 -1.76
C ASN A 156 -16.29 2.50 -3.05
N VAL A 157 -15.04 2.98 -2.99
CA VAL A 157 -14.13 2.99 -4.15
C VAL A 157 -13.54 1.59 -4.39
N SER A 158 -13.52 1.15 -5.65
CA SER A 158 -12.84 -0.09 -6.06
C SER A 158 -11.34 -0.05 -5.75
N HIS A 159 -10.76 -1.17 -5.31
CA HIS A 159 -9.35 -1.25 -4.93
C HIS A 159 -8.40 -0.81 -6.04
N SER A 160 -8.74 -1.08 -7.30
CA SER A 160 -7.95 -0.67 -8.47
C SER A 160 -7.86 0.85 -8.66
N LEU A 161 -8.72 1.61 -7.99
CA LEU A 161 -8.82 3.07 -8.12
C LEU A 161 -8.22 3.84 -6.93
N HIS A 162 -7.64 3.19 -5.93
CA HIS A 162 -7.03 3.91 -4.78
C HIS A 162 -5.91 4.86 -5.22
N THR A 163 -5.06 4.46 -6.16
CA THR A 163 -3.97 5.32 -6.67
C THR A 163 -4.50 6.50 -7.49
N PRO A 164 -5.44 6.32 -8.45
CA PRO A 164 -6.14 7.44 -9.07
C PRO A 164 -6.87 8.36 -8.07
N LEU A 165 -7.50 7.79 -7.03
CA LEU A 165 -8.20 8.56 -6.00
C LEU A 165 -7.23 9.45 -5.20
N MET A 166 -6.04 8.94 -4.89
CA MET A 166 -4.97 9.72 -4.25
C MET A 166 -4.54 10.91 -5.13
N ALA A 167 -4.42 10.70 -6.44
CA ALA A 167 -4.08 11.78 -7.37
C ALA A 167 -5.19 12.85 -7.46
N VAL A 168 -6.46 12.44 -7.49
CA VAL A 168 -7.62 13.35 -7.50
C VAL A 168 -7.70 14.15 -6.21
N THR A 169 -7.54 13.52 -5.06
CA THR A 169 -7.61 14.21 -3.76
C THR A 169 -6.49 15.23 -3.60
N ASN A 170 -5.29 14.96 -4.13
CA ASN A 170 -4.22 15.96 -4.22
C ASN A 170 -4.63 17.16 -5.08
N ALA A 171 -5.21 16.92 -6.27
CA ALA A 171 -5.70 18.01 -7.13
C ALA A 171 -6.79 18.86 -6.44
N ILE A 172 -7.76 18.21 -5.80
CA ILE A 172 -8.88 18.88 -5.09
C ILE A 172 -8.39 19.67 -3.87
N SER A 173 -7.33 19.21 -3.19
CA SER A 173 -6.75 19.94 -2.05
C SER A 173 -6.29 21.36 -2.40
N SER A 174 -6.08 21.63 -3.69
CA SER A 174 -5.74 22.95 -4.23
C SER A 174 -6.88 23.98 -4.16
N ILE A 175 -8.02 23.66 -3.52
CA ILE A 175 -9.07 24.62 -3.16
C ILE A 175 -8.56 25.82 -2.36
N ILE A 176 -7.38 25.69 -1.74
CA ILE A 176 -6.62 26.79 -1.12
C ILE A 176 -6.41 27.99 -2.06
N ILE A 177 -6.48 27.80 -3.38
CA ILE A 177 -6.42 28.88 -4.37
C ILE A 177 -7.50 29.94 -4.11
N LEU A 178 -8.68 29.56 -3.63
CA LEU A 178 -9.75 30.51 -3.30
C LEU A 178 -9.32 31.48 -2.20
N GLY A 179 -8.65 30.99 -1.17
CA GLY A 179 -8.12 31.82 -0.09
C GLY A 179 -7.01 32.77 -0.59
N ALA A 180 -6.16 32.31 -1.49
CA ALA A 180 -5.13 33.15 -2.10
C ALA A 180 -5.73 34.24 -2.99
N LEU A 181 -6.75 33.91 -3.80
CA LEU A 181 -7.44 34.87 -4.68
C LEU A 181 -8.15 35.99 -3.90
N MET A 182 -8.74 35.67 -2.74
CA MET A 182 -9.33 36.69 -1.86
C MET A 182 -8.29 37.72 -1.37
N GLN A 183 -7.00 37.35 -1.31
CA GLN A 183 -5.94 38.14 -0.68
C GLN A 183 -5.14 38.99 -1.68
N ILE A 184 -5.34 38.78 -2.99
CA ILE A 184 -4.70 39.55 -4.08
C ILE A 184 -5.04 41.04 -4.02
N GLY A 185 -6.23 41.41 -3.51
CA GLY A 185 -6.65 42.81 -3.36
C GLY A 185 -6.20 43.49 -2.07
N SER A 186 -5.30 42.89 -1.29
CA SER A 186 -4.87 43.43 0.01
C SER A 186 -3.97 44.66 -0.15
N GLY A 187 -4.03 45.61 0.81
CA GLY A 187 -3.21 46.83 0.76
C GLY A 187 -1.73 46.63 1.11
N SER A 188 -1.31 45.42 1.50
CA SER A 188 0.07 45.11 1.89
C SER A 188 0.79 44.39 0.75
N TRP A 189 1.88 44.99 0.26
CA TRP A 189 2.73 44.41 -0.78
C TRP A 189 3.16 42.97 -0.47
N LEU A 190 3.50 42.69 0.80
CA LEU A 190 3.95 41.37 1.24
C LEU A 190 2.81 40.33 1.11
N VAL A 191 1.58 40.72 1.44
CA VAL A 191 0.41 39.83 1.33
C VAL A 191 0.08 39.55 -0.14
N ILE A 192 0.15 40.56 -1.01
CA ILE A 192 -0.01 40.38 -2.46
C ILE A 192 1.03 39.42 -3.01
N LEU A 193 2.31 39.56 -2.62
CA LEU A 193 3.39 38.69 -3.06
C LEU A 193 3.16 37.23 -2.64
N LEU A 194 2.81 37.01 -1.36
CA LEU A 194 2.53 35.67 -0.84
C LEU A 194 1.27 35.06 -1.48
N ALA A 195 0.24 35.88 -1.73
CA ALA A 195 -0.97 35.44 -2.43
C ALA A 195 -0.66 35.04 -3.88
N GLY A 196 0.15 35.83 -4.59
CA GLY A 196 0.63 35.50 -5.94
C GLY A 196 1.40 34.19 -6.00
N LEU A 197 2.33 33.97 -5.05
CA LEU A 197 3.06 32.71 -4.94
C LEU A 197 2.13 31.52 -4.61
N SER A 198 1.16 31.74 -3.72
CA SER A 198 0.17 30.72 -3.36
C SER A 198 -0.71 30.32 -4.54
N VAL A 199 -1.15 31.28 -5.36
CA VAL A 199 -1.88 31.00 -6.60
C VAL A 199 -1.02 30.23 -7.59
N PHE A 200 0.26 30.60 -7.75
CA PHE A 200 1.18 29.90 -8.63
C PHE A 200 1.37 28.43 -8.22
N MET A 201 1.66 28.18 -6.94
CA MET A 201 1.85 26.83 -6.40
C MET A 201 0.57 26.00 -6.44
N ALA A 202 -0.57 26.58 -6.10
CA ALA A 202 -1.87 25.92 -6.23
C ALA A 202 -2.18 25.58 -7.70
N GLY A 203 -1.84 26.46 -8.64
CA GLY A 203 -1.96 26.22 -10.08
C GLY A 203 -1.17 24.98 -10.52
N ILE A 204 0.10 24.86 -10.12
CA ILE A 204 0.92 23.67 -10.43
C ILE A 204 0.25 22.39 -9.92
N ASN A 205 -0.27 22.40 -8.69
CA ASN A 205 -0.92 21.23 -8.11
C ASN A 205 -2.24 20.89 -8.84
N ILE A 206 -3.07 21.87 -9.18
CA ILE A 206 -4.29 21.67 -9.99
C ILE A 206 -3.94 21.00 -11.32
N PHE A 207 -3.06 21.62 -12.12
CA PHE A 207 -2.73 21.10 -13.44
C PHE A 207 -2.03 19.75 -13.38
N GLY A 208 -1.05 19.59 -12.49
CA GLY A 208 -0.32 18.34 -12.31
C GLY A 208 -1.23 17.20 -11.83
N GLY A 209 -2.04 17.45 -10.81
CA GLY A 209 -2.95 16.48 -10.22
C GLY A 209 -4.01 15.99 -11.20
N PHE A 210 -4.67 16.89 -11.94
CA PHE A 210 -5.68 16.50 -12.93
C PHE A 210 -5.08 15.83 -14.17
N LEU A 211 -3.88 16.25 -14.63
CA LEU A 211 -3.23 15.63 -15.78
C LEU A 211 -2.79 14.18 -15.47
N VAL A 212 -2.19 13.97 -14.30
CA VAL A 212 -1.77 12.63 -13.84
C VAL A 212 -3.01 11.75 -13.65
N THR A 213 -4.04 12.25 -12.98
CA THR A 213 -5.31 11.53 -12.83
C THR A 213 -5.87 11.10 -14.18
N ARG A 214 -5.95 12.02 -15.15
CA ARG A 214 -6.47 11.72 -16.50
C ARG A 214 -5.65 10.62 -17.17
N ARG A 215 -4.32 10.68 -17.08
CA ARG A 215 -3.44 9.62 -17.60
C ARG A 215 -3.68 8.28 -16.92
N MET A 216 -3.84 8.27 -15.60
CA MET A 216 -4.11 7.04 -14.84
C MET A 216 -5.46 6.41 -15.22
N LEU A 217 -6.52 7.22 -15.31
CA LEU A 217 -7.85 6.73 -15.68
C LEU A 217 -7.92 6.26 -17.14
N ALA A 218 -7.16 6.89 -18.05
CA ALA A 218 -7.09 6.46 -19.45
C ALA A 218 -6.51 5.04 -19.60
N MET A 219 -5.64 4.58 -18.70
CA MET A 219 -5.11 3.21 -18.71
C MET A 219 -6.17 2.14 -18.39
N PHE A 220 -7.33 2.54 -17.83
CA PHE A 220 -8.45 1.64 -17.55
C PHE A 220 -9.53 1.65 -18.65
N GLN A 221 -9.41 2.52 -19.65
CA GLN A 221 -10.31 2.51 -20.79
C GLN A 221 -9.93 1.33 -21.69
N LYS A 222 -10.86 0.38 -21.88
CA LYS A 222 -10.71 -0.68 -22.88
C LYS A 222 -10.54 -0.02 -24.26
N SER A 223 -9.51 -0.45 -24.99
CA SER A 223 -9.35 -0.13 -26.41
C SER A 223 -10.51 -0.68 -27.24
#